data_AF-A0A914NV35-F1
#
_entry.id   AF-A0A914NV35-F1
#
_cell.length_a   1.000
_cell.length_b   1.000
_cell.length_c   1.000
_cell.angle_alpha   90.00
_cell.angle_beta   90.00
_cell.angle_gamma   90.00
#
_symmetry.space_group_name_H-M   'P 1'
#
loop_
_entity.id
_entity.type
_entity.pdbx_description
1 polymer ?
#
loop_
_entity_poly.entity_id
_entity_poly.type
_entity_poly.pdbx_seq_one_letter_code
_entity_poly.pdbx_strand_id
1 'polypeptide(L)' 'MIGYSRAETMQKNASLSFMYSDHTDTSAIQKIQNALENAKTEQVEIGLCKKN' A
#
# COMPACT_ATOMS: atom_id res chain seq x y z
N MET A 1 -6.91 -10.05 -9.05
CA MET A 1 -7.35 -8.74 -8.48
C MET A 1 -7.58 -8.94 -6.99
N ILE A 2 -7.09 -8.03 -6.15
CA ILE A 2 -6.99 -8.09 -4.67
C ILE A 2 -8.34 -8.09 -3.91
N GLY A 3 -9.46 -8.17 -4.62
CA GLY A 3 -10.81 -8.18 -4.05
C GLY A 3 -11.42 -6.80 -3.79
N TYR A 4 -10.65 -5.72 -3.96
CA TYR A 4 -11.18 -4.34 -3.96
C TYR A 4 -11.52 -3.89 -5.37
N SER A 5 -12.69 -3.27 -5.54
CA SER A 5 -13.05 -2.58 -6.78
C SER A 5 -12.20 -1.32 -6.96
N ARG A 6 -12.16 -0.82 -8.21
CA ARG A 6 -11.55 0.49 -8.51
C ARG A 6 -12.17 1.60 -7.66
N ALA A 7 -13.50 1.61 -7.51
CA ALA A 7 -14.21 2.63 -6.75
C ALA A 7 -13.79 2.64 -5.27
N GLU A 8 -13.72 1.46 -4.65
CA GLU A 8 -13.27 1.32 -3.26
C GLU A 8 -11.81 1.77 -3.08
N THR A 9 -10.94 1.44 -4.04
CA THR A 9 -9.51 1.80 -3.98
C THR A 9 -9.31 3.31 -4.11
N MET A 10 -10.04 3.96 -5.02
CA MET A 10 -9.90 5.40 -5.28
C MET A 10 -10.44 6.27 -4.14
N GLN A 11 -11.26 5.73 -3.24
CA GLN A 11 -11.71 6.44 -2.03
C GLN A 11 -10.71 6.37 -0.87
N LYS A 12 -9.61 5.62 -1.02
CA LYS A 12 -8.61 5.42 0.03
C LYS A 12 -7.38 6.28 -0.21
N ASN A 13 -6.58 6.42 0.84
CA ASN A 13 -5.33 7.15 0.76
C ASN A 13 -4.35 6.50 -0.23
N ALA A 14 -3.47 7.32 -0.83
CA ALA A 14 -2.47 6.85 -1.79
C ALA A 14 -1.44 5.90 -1.18
N SER A 15 -1.32 5.85 0.16
CA SER A 15 -0.49 4.86 0.85
C SER A 15 -1.09 3.46 0.82
N LEU A 16 -2.36 3.29 0.45
CA LEU A 16 -3.04 1.99 0.36
C LEU A 16 -2.89 1.11 1.61
N SER A 17 -2.73 1.75 2.78
CA SER A 17 -2.43 1.09 4.05
C SER A 17 -3.42 -0.03 4.46
N PHE A 18 -4.66 0.04 3.97
CA PHE A 18 -5.69 -0.98 4.19
C PHE A 18 -5.42 -2.30 3.46
N MET A 19 -4.43 -2.35 2.55
CA MET A 19 -4.06 -3.53 1.79
C MET A 19 -2.88 -4.29 2.41
N TYR A 20 -2.20 -3.69 3.40
CA TYR A 20 -1.07 -4.32 4.07
C TYR A 20 -1.53 -5.54 4.86
N SER A 21 -0.74 -6.60 4.78
CA SER A 21 -0.94 -7.86 5.49
C SER A 21 -0.03 -7.93 6.71
N ASP A 22 -0.26 -8.91 7.58
CA ASP A 22 0.64 -9.19 8.72
C ASP A 22 2.07 -9.54 8.27
N HIS A 23 2.27 -9.91 7.00
CA HIS A 23 3.57 -10.20 6.41
C HIS A 23 4.20 -9.00 5.69
N THR A 24 3.56 -7.83 5.69
CA THR A 24 4.16 -6.63 5.11
C THR A 24 5.27 -6.14 6.01
N ASP A 25 6.48 -6.07 5.46
CA ASP A 25 7.63 -5.52 6.17
C ASP A 25 7.38 -4.04 6.53
N THR A 26 7.55 -3.70 7.81
CA THR A 26 7.45 -2.32 8.30
C THR A 26 8.46 -1.39 7.64
N SER A 27 9.61 -1.92 7.20
CA SER A 27 10.61 -1.17 6.43
C SER A 27 10.06 -0.73 5.07
N ALA A 28 9.25 -1.56 4.42
CA ALA A 28 8.60 -1.24 3.14
C ALA A 28 7.55 -0.14 3.32
N ILE A 29 6.77 -0.19 4.41
CA ILE A 29 5.78 0.84 4.75
C ILE A 29 6.46 2.21 4.96
N GLN A 30 7.57 2.23 5.71
CA GLN A 30 8.34 3.46 5.96
C GLN A 30 8.91 4.06 4.67
N LYS A 31 9.42 3.21 3.76
CA LYS A 31 9.90 3.67 2.44
C LYS A 31 8.79 4.29 1.60
N ILE A 32 7.59 3.68 1.58
CA ILE A 32 6.42 4.24 0.87
C ILE A 32 6.03 5.60 1.45
N GLN A 33 5.94 5.71 2.78
CA GLN A 33 5.59 6.97 3.45
C GLN A 33 6.61 8.07 3.14
N ASN A 34 7.90 7.76 3.25
CA ASN A 34 8.96 8.71 2.95
C ASN A 34 8.90 9.18 1.49
N ALA A 35 8.69 8.25 0.54
CA ALA A 35 8.58 8.58 -0.87
C ALA A 35 7.39 9.51 -1.16
N LEU A 36 6.22 9.23 -0.57
CA LEU A 36 5.04 10.08 -0.70
C LEU A 36 5.25 11.49 -0.11
N GLU A 37 5.85 11.59 1.06
CA GLU A 37 6.11 12.87 1.73
C GLU A 37 7.16 13.72 1.00
N ASN A 38 8.16 13.08 0.38
CA ASN A 38 9.26 13.75 -0.28
C ASN A 38 9.10 13.87 -1.80
N ALA A 39 7.92 13.53 -2.33
CA ALA A 39 7.64 13.49 -3.77
C ALA A 39 8.69 12.70 -4.57
N LYS A 40 9.16 11.58 -4.00
CA LYS A 40 10.13 10.68 -4.63
C LYS A 40 9.43 9.45 -5.20
N THR A 41 10.07 8.86 -6.21
CA THR A 41 9.67 7.55 -6.75
C THR A 41 10.52 6.48 -6.08
N GLU A 42 9.87 5.48 -5.50
CA GLU A 42 10.51 4.33 -4.86
C GLU A 42 9.77 3.06 -5.22
N GLN A 43 10.48 1.93 -5.29
CA GLN A 43 9.88 0.60 -5.51
C GLN A 43 10.17 -0.31 -4.33
N VAL A 44 9.11 -0.87 -3.75
CA VAL A 44 9.21 -1.83 -2.64
C VAL A 44 8.23 -2.98 -2.85
N GLU A 45 8.60 -4.15 -2.35
CA GLU A 45 7.70 -5.30 -2.28
C GLU A 45 6.82 -5.20 -1.02
N ILE A 46 5.53 -5.47 -1.16
CA ILE A 46 4.59 -5.53 -0.05
C ILE A 46 3.77 -6.83 -0.10
N GLY A 47 3.65 -7.50 1.05
CA GLY A 47 2.64 -8.54 1.23
C GLY A 47 1.24 -7.93 1.21
N LEU A 48 0.29 -8.53 0.49
CA LEU A 48 -1.07 -8.01 0.34
C LEU A 48 -2.08 -8.95 0.98
N CYS A 49 -3.04 -8.38 1.71
CA CYS A 49 -4.23 -9.09 2.15
C CYS A 49 -5.29 -9.07 1.04
N LYS A 50 -5.69 -10.25 0.55
CA LYS A 50 -6.80 -10.39 -0.39
C LYS A 50 -8.12 -10.21 0.36
N LYS A 51 -8.98 -9.31 -0.12
CA LYS A 51 -10.37 -9.24 0.33
C LYS A 51 -11.13 -10.44 -0.27
N ASN A 52 -11.68 -11.28 0.60
CA ASN A 52 -12.52 -12.43 0.20
C ASN A 52 -13.89 -11.96 -0.26
#